data_AF-A0AA96UGE4-F1
#
_entry.id   AF-A0AA96UGE4-F1
#
_cell.length_a   1.000
_cell.length_b   1.000
_cell.length_c   1.000
_cell.angle_alpha   90.00
_cell.angle_beta   90.00
_cell.angle_gamma   90.00
#
_symmetry.space_group_name_H-M   'P 1'
#
loop_
_entity.id
_entity.type
_entity.pdbx_description
1 polymer ?
#
loop_
_entity_poly.entity_id
_entity_poly.type
_entity_poly.pdbx_seq_one_letter_code
_entity_poly.pdbx_strand_id
1 'polypeptide(L)'
;MTAGPYGAPGYPPTAAPQVYEPHRLGGGSHLPLVAPHLAPGERVHAVVDIELSDLLRRVPRRYRKERDGLFQAVGFLLDLAGALVDAVEEAIGGFFRNLRRIFRGRGLSGGWDSQAGRFAVQVLTGGRGDRTYENRGVMLVFTDHRILLGSALSDGYHPYGEVPRGQLARIEPRMGSWSSRVEAHFADGSRVALEARDRHDAQALDLLVRGQVPPPKPAR
;
A
#
# COMPACT_ATOMS: atom_id res chain seq x y z
N MET A 1 -18.01 52.93 37.43
CA MET A 1 -17.42 52.97 36.07
C MET A 1 -17.14 51.53 35.66
N THR A 2 -17.79 51.12 34.58
CA THR A 2 -18.04 49.75 34.11
C THR A 2 -16.92 49.24 33.19
N ALA A 3 -16.39 48.04 33.44
CA ALA A 3 -15.66 47.23 32.46
C ALA A 3 -16.38 45.88 32.37
N GLY A 4 -16.82 45.52 31.16
CA GLY A 4 -17.88 44.55 30.89
C GLY A 4 -17.50 43.07 30.99
N PRO A 5 -18.49 42.17 31.05
CA PRO A 5 -18.28 40.72 31.10
C PRO A 5 -18.45 40.11 29.71
N TYR A 6 -17.35 39.90 28.99
CA TYR A 6 -17.35 39.03 27.80
C TYR A 6 -16.06 38.20 27.75
N GLY A 7 -15.90 37.28 28.69
CA GLY A 7 -15.06 36.11 28.51
C GLY A 7 -15.89 35.04 27.82
N ALA A 8 -15.90 35.01 26.49
CA ALA A 8 -16.46 33.88 25.76
C ALA A 8 -15.67 32.62 26.16
N PRO A 9 -16.31 31.52 26.61
CA PRO A 9 -15.61 30.26 26.80
C PRO A 9 -15.10 29.83 25.44
N GLY A 10 -13.78 29.83 25.27
CA GLY A 10 -13.14 29.28 24.09
C GLY A 10 -13.62 27.85 23.93
N TYR A 11 -14.30 27.55 22.82
CA TYR A 11 -14.43 26.18 22.38
C TYR A 11 -13.01 25.60 22.34
N PRO A 12 -12.74 24.43 22.97
CA PRO A 12 -11.49 23.76 22.72
C PRO A 12 -11.38 23.61 21.20
N PRO A 13 -10.21 23.88 20.58
CA PRO A 13 -10.04 23.60 19.17
C PRO A 13 -10.47 22.15 18.98
N THR A 14 -11.52 21.92 18.19
CA THR A 14 -11.97 20.57 17.82
C THR A 14 -10.72 19.86 17.36
N ALA A 15 -10.21 18.93 18.18
CA ALA A 15 -8.97 18.23 17.87
C ALA A 15 -9.15 17.69 16.46
N ALA A 16 -8.32 18.15 15.53
CA ALA A 16 -8.38 17.68 14.16
C ALA A 16 -8.41 16.14 14.23
N PRO A 17 -9.35 15.47 13.53
CA PRO A 17 -9.48 14.03 13.62
C PRO A 17 -8.09 13.43 13.42
N GLN A 18 -7.59 12.76 14.45
CA GLN A 18 -6.23 12.23 14.44
C GLN A 18 -6.24 11.01 13.51
N VAL A 19 -5.88 11.24 12.26
CA VAL A 19 -5.73 10.20 11.24
C VAL A 19 -4.35 9.56 11.45
N TYR A 20 -4.29 8.23 11.45
CA TYR A 20 -3.01 7.54 11.37
C TYR A 20 -2.43 7.74 9.97
N GLU A 21 -1.23 8.28 9.87
CA GLU A 21 -0.55 8.50 8.59
C GLU A 21 0.91 8.06 8.65
N PRO A 22 1.47 7.57 7.53
CA PRO A 22 2.90 7.32 7.46
C PRO A 22 3.64 8.67 7.49
N HIS A 23 4.88 8.65 7.98
CA HIS A 23 5.73 9.83 7.94
C HIS A 23 6.03 10.20 6.49
N ARG A 24 5.76 11.47 6.15
CA ARG A 24 6.09 12.04 4.86
C ARG A 24 7.48 12.66 4.90
N LEU A 25 8.28 12.42 3.87
CA LEU A 25 9.52 13.17 3.66
C LEU A 25 9.15 14.66 3.56
N GLY A 26 9.59 15.48 4.52
CA GLY A 26 9.23 16.90 4.62
C GLY A 26 8.10 17.26 5.60
N GLY A 27 7.53 16.29 6.35
CA GLY A 27 6.71 16.60 7.54
C GLY A 27 5.26 17.04 7.30
N GLY A 28 4.67 16.75 6.12
CA GLY A 28 3.27 17.09 5.79
C GLY A 28 2.27 15.92 5.89
N SER A 29 0.98 16.22 5.82
CA SER A 29 -0.12 15.23 5.76
C SER A 29 -0.34 14.71 4.33
N HIS A 30 -0.83 13.47 4.24
CA HIS A 30 -1.29 12.82 3.01
C HIS A 30 -2.72 13.23 2.63
N LEU A 31 -3.53 13.73 3.58
CA LEU A 31 -4.94 14.05 3.35
C LEU A 31 -5.17 15.04 2.21
N PRO A 32 -4.40 16.14 2.06
CA PRO A 32 -4.61 17.08 0.96
C PRO A 32 -4.39 16.45 -0.42
N LEU A 33 -3.54 15.43 -0.51
CA LEU A 33 -3.30 14.74 -1.78
C LEU A 33 -4.41 13.75 -2.13
N VAL A 34 -5.00 13.13 -1.11
CA VAL A 34 -6.06 12.13 -1.29
C VAL A 34 -7.43 12.80 -1.45
N ALA A 35 -7.63 13.99 -0.88
CA ALA A 35 -8.90 14.70 -0.88
C ALA A 35 -9.62 14.77 -2.25
N PRO A 36 -8.94 15.01 -3.39
CA PRO A 36 -9.59 15.02 -4.70
C PRO A 36 -10.21 13.68 -5.14
N HIS A 37 -9.82 12.58 -4.50
CA HIS A 37 -10.27 11.22 -4.82
C HIS A 37 -11.36 10.70 -3.87
N LEU A 38 -11.71 11.48 -2.85
CA LEU A 38 -12.77 11.15 -1.91
C LEU A 38 -14.14 11.54 -2.47
N ALA A 39 -15.14 10.72 -2.20
CA ALA A 39 -16.53 11.08 -2.44
C ALA A 39 -16.97 12.20 -1.46
N PRO A 40 -17.99 13.01 -1.81
CA PRO A 40 -18.49 14.04 -0.91
C PRO A 40 -18.89 13.47 0.46
N GLY A 41 -18.26 13.95 1.52
CA GLY A 41 -18.50 13.52 2.90
C GLY A 41 -17.77 12.23 3.33
N GLU A 42 -17.03 11.57 2.43
CA GLU A 42 -16.22 10.39 2.73
C GLU A 42 -15.10 10.76 3.71
N ARG A 43 -14.96 9.98 4.79
CA ARG A 43 -14.00 10.27 5.88
C ARG A 43 -12.82 9.32 5.82
N VAL A 44 -11.61 9.87 5.90
CA VAL A 44 -10.37 9.07 6.03
C VAL A 44 -10.15 8.70 7.49
N HIS A 45 -9.96 7.42 7.76
CA HIS A 45 -9.63 6.89 9.08
C HIS A 45 -8.13 6.66 9.26
N ALA A 46 -7.45 6.26 8.19
CA ALA A 46 -6.01 6.05 8.19
C ALA A 46 -5.45 6.02 6.78
N VAL A 47 -4.17 6.33 6.70
CA VAL A 47 -3.28 6.11 5.56
C VAL A 47 -2.18 5.18 6.05
N VAL A 48 -1.89 4.12 5.30
CA VAL A 48 -0.81 3.16 5.62
C VAL A 48 0.01 2.92 4.37
N ASP A 49 1.33 3.01 4.48
CA ASP A 49 2.27 2.70 3.40
C ASP A 49 2.84 1.28 3.62
N ILE A 50 2.65 0.41 2.64
CA ILE A 50 3.05 -1.01 2.68
C ILE A 50 3.62 -1.43 1.34
N GLU A 51 4.33 -2.56 1.33
CA GLU A 51 4.84 -3.16 0.09
C GLU A 51 4.24 -4.54 -0.15
N LEU A 52 4.00 -4.90 -1.41
CA LEU A 52 3.82 -6.30 -1.78
C LEU A 52 5.12 -7.07 -1.51
N SER A 53 5.00 -8.25 -0.91
CA SER A 53 6.17 -9.08 -0.63
C SER A 53 6.94 -9.44 -1.90
N ASP A 54 8.27 -9.42 -1.79
CA ASP A 54 9.20 -9.81 -2.85
C ASP A 54 9.03 -11.26 -3.34
N LEU A 55 8.28 -12.08 -2.59
CA LEU A 55 7.95 -13.47 -2.89
C LEU A 55 6.76 -13.62 -3.86
N LEU A 56 6.07 -12.53 -4.20
CA LEU A 56 5.00 -12.56 -5.18
C LEU A 56 5.59 -12.67 -6.59
N ARG A 57 5.08 -13.62 -7.39
CA ARG A 57 5.55 -13.84 -8.77
C ARG A 57 5.14 -12.67 -9.66
N ARG A 58 5.89 -12.44 -10.75
CA ARG A 58 5.53 -11.47 -11.80
C ARG A 58 4.10 -11.70 -12.32
N VAL A 59 3.36 -10.61 -12.59
CA VAL A 59 1.98 -10.65 -13.12
C VAL A 59 1.92 -11.50 -14.41
N PRO A 60 1.02 -12.50 -14.49
CA PRO A 60 0.82 -13.28 -15.70
C PRO A 60 0.38 -12.39 -16.86
N ARG A 61 0.83 -12.70 -18.09
CA ARG A 61 0.55 -11.87 -19.28
C ARG A 61 -0.93 -11.54 -19.48
N ARG A 62 -1.83 -12.49 -19.18
CA ARG A 62 -3.28 -12.33 -19.31
C ARG A 62 -3.91 -11.25 -18.41
N TYR A 63 -3.21 -10.80 -17.37
CA TYR A 63 -3.68 -9.75 -16.44
C TYR A 63 -2.93 -8.43 -16.59
N ARG A 64 -2.04 -8.33 -17.58
CA ARG A 64 -1.33 -7.08 -17.87
C ARG A 64 -2.24 -6.18 -18.70
N LYS A 65 -2.40 -4.91 -18.30
CA LYS A 65 -3.10 -3.89 -19.10
C LYS A 65 -2.43 -3.79 -20.48
N GLU A 66 -3.21 -3.70 -21.56
CA GLU A 66 -2.69 -3.62 -22.94
C GLU A 66 -1.71 -2.45 -23.11
N ARG A 67 -0.64 -2.68 -23.86
CA ARG A 67 0.44 -1.71 -24.14
C ARG A 67 0.17 -1.05 -25.49
N ASP A 68 0.33 0.27 -25.60
CA ASP A 68 0.49 0.93 -26.90
C ASP A 68 1.77 0.41 -27.57
N GLY A 69 1.63 -0.19 -28.75
CA GLY A 69 2.61 -1.09 -29.37
C GLY A 69 3.92 -0.47 -29.86
N LEU A 70 4.08 0.85 -29.80
CA LEU A 70 5.17 1.56 -30.47
C LEU A 70 6.53 1.50 -29.71
N PHE A 71 6.53 1.32 -28.39
CA PHE A 71 7.76 1.37 -27.56
C PHE A 71 8.40 0.00 -27.27
N GLN A 72 7.82 -1.12 -27.74
CA GLN A 72 8.40 -2.45 -27.52
C GLN A 72 9.76 -2.63 -28.20
N ALA A 73 10.02 -1.91 -29.30
CA ALA A 73 11.27 -2.04 -30.05
C ALA A 73 12.46 -1.32 -29.39
N VAL A 74 12.22 -0.18 -28.72
CA VAL A 74 13.29 0.64 -28.12
C VAL A 74 13.74 0.10 -26.77
N GLY A 75 12.82 -0.44 -25.96
CA GLY A 75 13.17 -1.06 -24.67
C GLY A 75 14.04 -2.31 -24.81
N PHE A 76 13.86 -3.08 -25.90
CA PHE A 76 14.58 -4.33 -26.13
C PHE A 76 16.11 -4.17 -26.25
N LEU A 77 16.58 -3.02 -26.74
CA LEU A 77 18.02 -2.75 -26.93
C LEU A 77 18.72 -2.28 -25.64
N LEU A 78 18.02 -1.56 -24.76
CA LEU A 78 18.56 -1.16 -23.45
C LEU A 78 18.52 -2.33 -22.44
N ASP A 79 17.51 -3.20 -22.53
CA ASP A 79 17.38 -4.41 -21.69
C ASP A 79 18.57 -5.37 -21.86
N LEU A 80 19.16 -5.47 -23.07
CA LEU A 80 20.26 -6.41 -23.33
C LEU A 80 21.57 -6.03 -22.61
N ALA A 81 21.81 -4.73 -22.42
CA ALA A 81 23.02 -4.24 -21.73
C ALA A 81 22.90 -4.34 -20.20
N GLY A 82 21.71 -4.11 -19.65
CA GLY A 82 21.43 -4.32 -18.21
C GLY A 82 21.45 -5.79 -17.81
N ALA A 83 20.94 -6.68 -18.68
CA ALA A 83 20.81 -8.11 -18.41
C ALA A 83 22.13 -8.83 -18.06
N LEU A 84 23.29 -8.34 -18.52
CA LEU A 84 24.58 -8.96 -18.20
C LEU A 84 25.08 -8.61 -16.79
N VAL A 85 24.75 -7.41 -16.30
CA VAL A 85 25.07 -6.96 -14.93
C VAL A 85 24.06 -7.56 -13.94
N ASP A 86 22.78 -7.55 -14.30
CA ASP A 86 21.71 -8.16 -13.49
C ASP A 86 21.88 -9.68 -13.36
N ALA A 87 22.40 -10.38 -14.37
CA ALA A 87 22.59 -11.84 -14.29
C ALA A 87 23.59 -12.27 -13.20
N VAL A 88 24.57 -11.43 -12.88
CA VAL A 88 25.57 -11.71 -11.83
C VAL A 88 25.01 -11.40 -10.43
N GLU A 89 24.25 -10.31 -10.28
CA GLU A 89 23.52 -10.02 -9.04
C GLU A 89 22.35 -11.00 -8.79
N GLU A 90 21.65 -11.44 -9.84
CA GLU A 90 20.52 -12.36 -9.79
C GLU A 90 20.95 -13.80 -9.47
N ALA A 91 22.19 -14.21 -9.79
CA ALA A 91 22.72 -15.51 -9.37
C ALA A 91 22.89 -15.61 -7.84
N ILE A 92 23.40 -14.54 -7.21
CA ILE A 92 23.59 -14.47 -5.75
C ILE A 92 22.25 -14.17 -5.06
N GLY A 93 21.50 -13.19 -5.57
CA GLY A 93 20.18 -12.81 -5.06
C GLY A 93 19.12 -13.90 -5.23
N GLY A 94 19.16 -14.67 -6.33
CA GLY A 94 18.24 -15.76 -6.63
C GLY A 94 18.41 -16.97 -5.72
N PHE A 95 19.65 -17.26 -5.31
CA PHE A 95 19.94 -18.27 -4.29
C PHE A 95 19.32 -17.89 -2.93
N PHE A 96 19.53 -16.65 -2.48
CA PHE A 96 18.88 -16.14 -1.25
C PHE A 96 17.36 -16.04 -1.38
N ARG A 97 16.81 -15.66 -2.55
CA ARG A 97 15.36 -15.55 -2.79
C ARG A 97 14.66 -16.92 -2.76
N ASN A 98 15.30 -17.98 -3.29
CA ASN A 98 14.80 -19.35 -3.20
C ASN A 98 14.87 -19.89 -1.77
N LEU A 99 15.93 -19.59 -1.02
CA LEU A 99 16.06 -19.97 0.38
C LEU A 99 15.02 -19.22 1.25
N ARG A 100 14.81 -17.92 1.01
CA ARG A 100 13.81 -17.08 1.66
C ARG A 100 12.38 -17.55 1.40
N ARG A 101 12.09 -18.08 0.21
CA ARG A 101 10.79 -18.67 -0.16
C ARG A 101 10.42 -19.90 0.68
N ILE A 102 11.42 -20.69 1.07
CA ILE A 102 11.24 -21.85 1.95
C ILE A 102 10.94 -21.38 3.38
N PHE A 103 11.64 -20.35 3.85
CA PHE A 103 11.49 -19.84 5.22
C PHE A 103 10.28 -18.91 5.45
N ARG A 104 9.77 -18.21 4.43
CA ARG A 104 8.67 -17.21 4.57
C ARG A 104 7.32 -17.61 3.97
N GLY A 105 7.21 -18.79 3.35
CA GLY A 105 5.95 -19.28 2.77
C GLY A 105 5.58 -18.66 1.41
N ARG A 106 4.40 -19.01 0.88
CA ARG A 106 3.91 -18.49 -0.42
C ARG A 106 3.47 -17.03 -0.30
N GLY A 107 3.84 -16.20 -1.28
CA GLY A 107 3.42 -14.78 -1.34
C GLY A 107 1.97 -14.55 -1.76
N LEU A 108 1.34 -15.52 -2.43
CA LEU A 108 -0.07 -15.47 -2.85
C LEU A 108 -0.70 -16.87 -2.70
N SER A 109 -1.92 -16.95 -2.19
CA SER A 109 -2.79 -18.13 -2.28
C SER A 109 -4.18 -17.76 -2.76
N GLY A 110 -4.85 -18.66 -3.49
CA GLY A 110 -6.17 -18.42 -4.12
C GLY A 110 -6.10 -18.19 -5.63
N GLY A 111 -4.91 -17.90 -6.17
CA GLY A 111 -4.71 -17.67 -7.60
C GLY A 111 -4.83 -16.20 -7.99
N TRP A 112 -4.69 -15.90 -9.29
CA TRP A 112 -4.69 -14.52 -9.79
C TRP A 112 -6.09 -13.93 -10.01
N ASP A 113 -7.11 -14.78 -10.15
CA ASP A 113 -8.50 -14.37 -10.32
C ASP A 113 -9.23 -14.08 -9.00
N SER A 114 -8.62 -14.44 -7.86
CA SER A 114 -9.16 -14.24 -6.51
C SER A 114 -9.10 -12.77 -6.09
N GLN A 115 -9.73 -12.41 -4.98
CA GLN A 115 -9.67 -11.05 -4.42
C GLN A 115 -8.23 -10.64 -4.11
N ALA A 116 -7.44 -11.51 -3.47
CA ALA A 116 -6.01 -11.29 -3.25
C ALA A 116 -5.22 -11.14 -4.55
N GLY A 117 -5.56 -11.95 -5.56
CA GLY A 117 -4.95 -11.88 -6.89
C GLY A 117 -5.22 -10.55 -7.59
N ARG A 118 -6.48 -10.08 -7.56
CA ARG A 118 -6.89 -8.79 -8.13
C ARG A 118 -6.24 -7.61 -7.41
N PHE A 119 -6.18 -7.66 -6.07
CA PHE A 119 -5.43 -6.70 -5.28
C PHE A 119 -3.95 -6.65 -5.72
N ALA A 120 -3.29 -7.81 -5.82
CA ALA A 120 -1.89 -7.88 -6.24
C ALA A 120 -1.69 -7.35 -7.66
N VAL A 121 -2.63 -7.62 -8.58
CA VAL A 121 -2.61 -7.09 -9.95
C VAL A 121 -2.75 -5.57 -9.95
N GLN A 122 -3.68 -4.99 -9.17
CA GLN A 122 -3.84 -3.54 -9.07
C GLN A 122 -2.55 -2.87 -8.60
N VAL A 123 -1.92 -3.38 -7.54
CA VAL A 123 -0.65 -2.83 -7.03
C VAL A 123 0.48 -3.01 -8.04
N LEU A 124 0.67 -4.22 -8.58
CA LEU A 124 1.76 -4.48 -9.53
C LEU A 124 1.62 -3.67 -10.82
N THR A 125 0.40 -3.50 -11.33
CA THR A 125 0.16 -2.68 -12.52
C THR A 125 0.23 -1.18 -12.25
N GLY A 126 0.07 -0.76 -10.99
CA GLY A 126 0.07 0.63 -10.58
C GLY A 126 -1.01 1.48 -11.24
N GLY A 127 -0.70 2.78 -11.32
CA GLY A 127 -1.61 3.81 -11.78
C GLY A 127 -1.74 3.87 -13.30
N ARG A 128 -2.56 4.81 -13.77
CA ARG A 128 -2.68 5.06 -15.22
C ARG A 128 -1.35 5.62 -15.73
N GLY A 129 -0.69 4.88 -16.63
CA GLY A 129 0.59 5.27 -17.23
C GLY A 129 1.79 4.49 -16.72
N ASP A 130 1.64 3.67 -15.68
CA ASP A 130 2.69 2.76 -15.22
C ASP A 130 2.89 1.58 -16.18
N ARG A 131 4.15 1.30 -16.53
CA ARG A 131 4.52 0.38 -17.62
C ARG A 131 5.41 -0.80 -17.22
N THR A 132 5.94 -0.79 -16.01
CA THR A 132 6.95 -1.77 -15.55
C THR A 132 6.33 -3.04 -14.98
N TYR A 133 5.07 -2.99 -14.51
CA TYR A 133 4.40 -4.08 -13.77
C TYR A 133 5.19 -4.59 -12.56
N GLU A 134 5.99 -3.71 -11.96
CA GLU A 134 6.94 -4.02 -10.89
C GLU A 134 6.68 -3.18 -9.63
N ASN A 135 5.59 -2.42 -9.63
CA ASN A 135 5.18 -1.63 -8.48
C ASN A 135 4.89 -2.53 -7.28
N ARG A 136 5.61 -2.32 -6.19
CA ARG A 136 5.42 -3.07 -4.94
C ARG A 136 4.86 -2.20 -3.83
N GLY A 137 5.28 -0.94 -3.77
CA GLY A 137 4.74 0.02 -2.81
C GLY A 137 3.29 0.35 -3.11
N VAL A 138 2.46 0.37 -2.09
CA VAL A 138 1.09 0.84 -2.14
C VAL A 138 0.73 1.58 -0.86
N MET A 139 0.16 2.75 -1.05
CA MET A 139 -0.52 3.51 -0.03
C MET A 139 -1.98 3.06 0.04
N LEU A 140 -2.35 2.50 1.19
CA LEU A 140 -3.71 2.14 1.54
C LEU A 140 -4.36 3.30 2.28
N VAL A 141 -5.43 3.87 1.73
CA VAL A 141 -6.26 4.86 2.41
C VAL A 141 -7.54 4.19 2.85
N PHE A 142 -7.71 4.01 4.16
CA PHE A 142 -8.92 3.47 4.75
C PHE A 142 -9.95 4.57 4.93
N THR A 143 -11.06 4.47 4.21
CA THR A 143 -12.21 5.35 4.37
C THR A 143 -13.34 4.64 5.12
N ASP A 144 -14.47 5.31 5.32
CA ASP A 144 -15.68 4.70 5.85
C ASP A 144 -16.30 3.67 4.90
N HIS A 145 -16.08 3.80 3.58
CA HIS A 145 -16.72 2.94 2.57
C HIS A 145 -15.77 1.93 1.91
N ARG A 146 -14.52 2.31 1.68
CA ARG A 146 -13.58 1.56 0.83
C ARG A 146 -12.14 1.75 1.29
N ILE A 147 -11.25 1.01 0.65
CA ILE A 147 -9.81 1.16 0.77
C ILE A 147 -9.32 1.64 -0.59
N LEU A 148 -8.83 2.86 -0.67
CA LEU A 148 -8.20 3.37 -1.89
C LEU A 148 -6.75 2.88 -1.96
N LEU A 149 -6.34 2.43 -3.13
CA LEU A 149 -4.99 1.98 -3.42
C LEU A 149 -4.31 3.00 -4.32
N GLY A 150 -3.09 3.38 -4.01
CA GLY A 150 -2.32 4.29 -4.87
C GLY A 150 -0.90 4.51 -4.40
N SER A 151 -0.23 5.49 -4.96
CA SER A 151 1.01 6.06 -4.43
C SER A 151 0.87 7.56 -4.22
N ALA A 152 1.59 8.10 -3.23
CA ALA A 152 1.77 9.54 -3.10
C ALA A 152 3.15 9.90 -3.65
N LEU A 153 3.17 10.61 -4.78
CA LEU A 153 4.38 11.19 -5.36
C LEU A 153 4.38 12.71 -5.12
N SER A 154 5.41 13.40 -5.61
CA SER A 154 5.58 14.85 -5.45
C SER A 154 4.48 15.67 -6.15
N ASP A 155 3.89 15.13 -7.21
CA ASP A 155 2.86 15.76 -8.04
C ASP A 155 1.43 15.41 -7.62
N GLY A 156 1.22 14.45 -6.70
CA GLY A 156 -0.10 14.12 -6.18
C GLY A 156 -0.26 12.66 -5.75
N TYR A 157 -1.53 12.28 -5.54
CA TYR A 157 -1.94 10.89 -5.33
C TYR A 157 -2.25 10.23 -6.67
N HIS A 158 -1.65 9.08 -6.93
CA HIS A 158 -1.83 8.30 -8.15
C HIS A 158 -2.61 7.02 -7.83
N PRO A 159 -3.92 6.96 -8.17
CA PRO A 159 -4.76 5.81 -7.83
C PRO A 159 -4.42 4.59 -8.69
N TYR A 160 -4.29 3.44 -8.02
CA TYR A 160 -4.13 2.12 -8.61
C TYR A 160 -5.48 1.41 -8.75
N GLY A 161 -6.39 1.69 -7.81
CA GLY A 161 -7.72 1.11 -7.75
C GLY A 161 -8.33 1.25 -6.36
N GLU A 162 -9.36 0.47 -6.10
CA GLU A 162 -10.05 0.44 -4.81
C GLU A 162 -10.43 -0.98 -4.44
N VAL A 163 -10.56 -1.21 -3.13
CA VAL A 163 -10.99 -2.47 -2.53
C VAL A 163 -12.11 -2.16 -1.54
N PRO A 164 -13.29 -2.79 -1.65
CA PRO A 164 -14.33 -2.69 -0.62
C PRO A 164 -13.80 -3.14 0.74
N ARG A 165 -14.11 -2.42 1.82
CA ARG A 165 -13.56 -2.75 3.16
C ARG A 165 -13.81 -4.21 3.56
N GLY A 166 -15.01 -4.72 3.26
CA GLY A 166 -15.40 -6.09 3.57
C GLY A 166 -14.64 -7.18 2.79
N GLN A 167 -13.89 -6.84 1.73
CA GLN A 167 -13.05 -7.82 1.04
C GLN A 167 -11.77 -8.14 1.82
N LEU A 168 -11.23 -7.18 2.60
CA LEU A 168 -10.07 -7.43 3.45
C LEU A 168 -10.57 -7.95 4.80
N ALA A 169 -10.56 -9.27 4.97
CA ALA A 169 -11.21 -9.95 6.09
C ALA A 169 -10.33 -10.01 7.34
N ARG A 170 -9.02 -10.20 7.17
CA ARG A 170 -8.10 -10.34 8.30
C ARG A 170 -6.68 -9.94 7.94
N ILE A 171 -5.97 -9.44 8.94
CA ILE A 171 -4.53 -9.19 8.88
C ILE A 171 -3.86 -10.11 9.88
N GLU A 172 -2.80 -10.78 9.46
CA GLU A 172 -1.97 -11.59 10.34
C GLU A 172 -0.52 -11.08 10.30
N PRO A 173 -0.11 -10.28 11.30
CA PRO A 173 1.27 -9.85 11.41
C PRO A 173 2.18 -11.06 11.68
N ARG A 174 3.14 -11.32 10.79
CA ARG A 174 4.19 -12.33 10.94
C ARG A 174 5.53 -11.62 11.19
N MET A 175 5.51 -10.80 12.23
CA MET A 175 6.64 -9.97 12.64
C MET A 175 7.65 -10.80 13.43
N GLY A 176 8.91 -10.72 13.04
CA GLY A 176 10.05 -11.26 13.79
C GLY A 176 11.25 -10.33 13.59
N SER A 177 12.36 -10.60 14.28
CA SER A 177 13.55 -9.72 14.22
C SER A 177 14.03 -9.46 12.79
N TRP A 178 13.76 -10.38 11.85
CA TRP A 178 14.23 -10.35 10.46
C TRP A 178 13.07 -10.35 9.44
N SER A 179 11.84 -10.06 9.89
CA SER A 179 10.64 -10.12 9.05
C SER A 179 9.65 -9.04 9.46
N SER A 180 9.31 -8.17 8.53
CA SER A 180 8.20 -7.23 8.63
C SER A 180 6.95 -7.71 7.87
N ARG A 181 6.86 -9.03 7.64
CA ARG A 181 5.81 -9.64 6.83
C ARG A 181 4.45 -9.54 7.52
N VAL A 182 3.44 -9.23 6.73
CA VAL A 182 2.04 -9.24 7.11
C VAL A 182 1.26 -10.06 6.09
N GLU A 183 0.39 -10.95 6.53
CA GLU A 183 -0.50 -11.69 5.63
C GLU A 183 -1.88 -11.01 5.61
N ALA A 184 -2.28 -10.51 4.45
CA ALA A 184 -3.61 -9.98 4.21
C ALA A 184 -4.50 -11.09 3.65
N HIS A 185 -5.52 -11.45 4.42
CA HIS A 185 -6.51 -12.44 4.08
C HIS A 185 -7.77 -11.75 3.57
N PHE A 186 -8.27 -12.27 2.45
CA PHE A 186 -9.46 -11.78 1.79
C PHE A 186 -10.68 -12.64 2.12
N ALA A 187 -11.88 -12.06 1.94
CA ALA A 187 -13.15 -12.71 2.29
C ALA A 187 -13.42 -13.99 1.48
N ASP A 188 -12.84 -14.12 0.29
CA ASP A 188 -12.90 -15.34 -0.53
C ASP A 188 -11.93 -16.44 -0.09
N GLY A 189 -11.25 -16.27 1.05
CA GLY A 189 -10.24 -17.20 1.58
C GLY A 189 -8.88 -17.11 0.90
N SER A 190 -8.71 -16.23 -0.09
CA SER A 190 -7.41 -15.96 -0.70
C SER A 190 -6.54 -15.09 0.20
N ARG A 191 -5.21 -15.11 0.00
CA ARG A 191 -4.29 -14.31 0.81
C ARG A 191 -3.13 -13.77 0.00
N VAL A 192 -2.66 -12.59 0.36
CA VAL A 192 -1.46 -11.96 -0.19
C VAL A 192 -0.50 -11.61 0.94
N ALA A 193 0.79 -11.78 0.67
CA ALA A 193 1.84 -11.36 1.57
C ALA A 193 2.27 -9.93 1.29
N LEU A 194 2.35 -9.16 2.35
CA LEU A 194 2.74 -7.76 2.39
C LEU A 194 3.97 -7.60 3.29
N GLU A 195 4.67 -6.49 3.14
CA GLU A 195 5.77 -6.06 3.98
C GLU A 195 5.41 -4.69 4.54
N ALA A 196 5.24 -4.63 5.87
CA ALA A 196 5.06 -3.37 6.57
C ALA A 196 6.43 -2.68 6.73
N ARG A 197 6.46 -1.34 6.77
CA ARG A 197 7.71 -0.61 7.01
C ARG A 197 8.20 -0.78 8.44
N ASP A 198 7.26 -0.81 9.40
CA ASP A 198 7.56 -1.04 10.80
C ASP A 198 6.40 -1.75 11.53
N ARG A 199 6.60 -1.98 12.83
CA ARG A 199 5.63 -2.67 13.69
C ARG A 199 4.36 -1.86 13.92
N HIS A 200 4.43 -0.53 13.88
CA HIS A 200 3.25 0.33 14.06
C HIS A 200 2.35 0.24 12.84
N ASP A 201 2.92 0.20 11.62
CA ASP A 201 2.13 0.02 10.40
C ASP A 201 1.41 -1.34 10.37
N ALA A 202 2.11 -2.41 10.80
CA ALA A 202 1.49 -3.73 10.91
C ALA A 202 0.35 -3.79 11.95
N GLN A 203 0.53 -3.11 13.09
CA GLN A 203 -0.50 -3.01 14.13
C GLN A 203 -1.68 -2.13 13.68
N ALA A 204 -1.41 -1.00 13.04
CA ALA A 204 -2.42 -0.11 12.51
C ALA A 204 -3.31 -0.84 11.49
N LEU A 205 -2.70 -1.63 10.60
CA LEU A 205 -3.43 -2.42 9.61
C LEU A 205 -4.36 -3.47 10.25
N ASP A 206 -3.91 -4.16 11.30
CA ASP A 206 -4.76 -5.11 12.06
C ASP A 206 -5.93 -4.41 12.77
N LEU A 207 -5.69 -3.25 13.40
CA LEU A 207 -6.74 -2.45 14.03
C LEU A 207 -7.79 -1.98 13.02
N LEU A 208 -7.35 -1.47 11.86
CA LEU A 208 -8.23 -0.94 10.82
C LEU A 208 -9.15 -2.00 10.20
N VAL A 209 -8.65 -3.23 10.05
CA VAL A 209 -9.44 -4.37 9.56
C VAL A 209 -10.44 -4.86 10.60
N ARG A 210 -10.17 -4.66 11.89
CA ARG A 210 -11.14 -4.88 12.98
C ARG A 210 -12.12 -3.73 13.16
N GLY A 211 -12.07 -2.71 12.30
CA GLY A 211 -12.92 -1.52 12.39
C GLY A 211 -12.52 -0.54 13.50
N GLN A 212 -11.32 -0.67 14.05
CA GLN A 212 -10.78 0.22 15.07
C GLN A 212 -9.92 1.31 14.43
N VAL A 213 -9.88 2.49 15.06
CA VAL A 213 -9.03 3.60 14.62
C VAL A 213 -7.69 3.49 15.35
N PRO A 214 -6.56 3.30 14.64
CA PRO A 214 -5.26 3.25 15.27
C PRO A 214 -4.85 4.61 15.82
N PRO A 215 -4.12 4.67 16.94
CA PRO A 215 -3.59 5.92 17.47
C PRO A 215 -2.58 6.51 16.47
N PRO A 216 -2.44 7.85 16.38
CA PRO A 216 -1.49 8.47 15.44
C PRO A 216 -0.07 7.92 15.64
N LYS A 217 0.66 7.83 14.52
CA LYS A 217 2.04 7.32 14.54
C LYS A 217 2.90 8.24 15.42
N PRO A 218 3.69 7.70 16.37
CA PRO A 218 4.54 8.53 17.22
C PRO A 218 5.56 9.29 16.39
N ALA A 219 5.79 10.57 16.74
CA ALA A 219 6.84 11.38 16.14
C ALA A 219 8.21 10.73 16.42
N ARG A 220 9.06 10.66 15.39
CA ARG A 220 10.44 10.17 15.51
C ARG A 220 11.37 11.19 16.18
#